data_AF-M0KK97-F1
#
_entry.id   AF-M0KK97-F1
#
_cell.length_a   1.000
_cell.length_b   1.000
_cell.length_c   1.000
_cell.angle_alpha   90.00
_cell.angle_beta   90.00
_cell.angle_gamma   90.00
#
_symmetry.space_group_name_H-M   'P 1'
#
loop_
_entity.id
_entity.type
_entity.pdbx_description
1 polymer ?
#
loop_
_entity_poly.entity_id
_entity_poly.type
_entity_poly.pdbx_seq_one_letter_code
_entity_poly.pdbx_strand_id
1 'polypeptide(L)' 'MAETTLATMDELLEGALNDVDDPEVRYKLRSARQLLQVVQQRQDIIDEAIDTAIEDEAVLENLRDLGYTE' A
#
# COMPACT_ATOMS: atom_id res chain seq x y z
N MET A 1 1.52 -8.84 -10.61
CA MET A 1 1.58 -7.90 -9.48
C MET A 1 1.93 -8.74 -8.28
N ALA A 2 3.10 -8.53 -7.66
CA ALA A 2 3.43 -9.25 -6.45
C ALA A 2 2.37 -8.92 -5.40
N GLU A 3 1.82 -9.95 -4.75
CA GLU A 3 0.88 -9.77 -3.66
C GLU A 3 1.59 -8.94 -2.59
N THR A 4 1.13 -7.72 -2.35
CA THR A 4 1.76 -6.87 -1.33
C THR A 4 1.39 -7.44 0.03
N THR A 5 2.25 -7.22 1.03
CA THR A 5 1.94 -7.62 2.42
C THR A 5 0.57 -7.09 2.87
N LEU A 6 0.17 -5.91 2.38
CA LEU A 6 -1.14 -5.32 2.66
C LEU A 6 -2.28 -6.11 2.02
N ALA A 7 -2.13 -6.60 0.79
CA ALA A 7 -3.12 -7.44 0.12
C ALA A 7 -3.34 -8.76 0.88
N THR A 8 -2.27 -9.44 1.26
CA THR A 8 -2.37 -10.69 2.05
C THR A 8 -3.01 -10.43 3.42
N MET A 9 -2.73 -9.29 4.06
CA MET A 9 -3.39 -8.91 5.32
C MET A 9 -4.90 -8.69 5.15
N ASP A 10 -5.34 -8.12 4.02
CA ASP A 10 -6.76 -7.90 3.77
C ASP A 10 -7.50 -9.23 3.55
N GLU A 11 -6.90 -10.17 2.82
CA GLU A 11 -7.46 -11.52 2.63
C GLU A 11 -7.61 -12.28 3.95
N LEU A 12 -6.61 -12.22 4.84
CA LEU A 12 -6.68 -12.86 6.16
C LEU A 12 -7.79 -12.25 7.03
N LEU A 13 -7.95 -10.92 6.99
CA LEU A 13 -9.02 -10.24 7.73
C LEU A 13 -10.39 -10.52 7.13
N GLU A 14 -10.50 -10.68 5.81
CA GLU A 14 -11.73 -11.09 5.15
C GLU A 14 -12.13 -12.51 5.53
N GLY A 15 -11.19 -13.45 5.50
CA GLY A 15 -11.42 -14.83 5.97
C GLY A 15 -11.93 -14.84 7.41
N ALA A 16 -11.22 -14.15 8.32
CA ALA A 16 -11.63 -14.04 9.72
C ALA A 16 -13.02 -13.39 9.91
N LEU A 17 -13.41 -12.44 9.05
CA LEU A 17 -14.74 -11.83 9.11
C LEU A 17 -15.86 -12.81 8.73
N ASN A 18 -15.57 -13.74 7.83
CA ASN A 18 -16.53 -14.76 7.38
C ASN A 18 -16.73 -15.86 8.43
N ASP A 19 -15.71 -16.12 9.26
CA ASP A 19 -15.73 -17.20 10.27
C ASP A 19 -16.26 -16.75 11.64
N VAL A 20 -16.61 -15.46 11.81
CA VAL A 20 -17.03 -14.90 13.10
C VAL A 20 -18.44 -14.32 13.04
N ASP A 21 -19.30 -14.78 13.96
CA ASP A 21 -20.67 -14.29 14.13
C ASP A 21 -20.82 -13.21 15.21
N ASP A 22 -19.82 -13.07 16.10
CA ASP A 22 -19.86 -12.07 17.16
C ASP A 22 -19.88 -10.64 16.59
N PRO A 23 -20.93 -9.83 16.85
CA PRO A 23 -21.07 -8.51 16.23
C PRO A 23 -19.95 -7.53 16.59
N GLU A 24 -19.40 -7.62 17.80
CA GLU A 24 -18.33 -6.74 18.27
C GLU A 24 -17.01 -7.08 17.57
N VAL A 25 -16.70 -8.37 17.46
CA VAL A 25 -15.53 -8.85 16.73
C VAL A 25 -15.65 -8.53 15.24
N ARG A 26 -16.82 -8.70 14.63
CA ARG A 26 -17.07 -8.30 13.23
C ARG A 26 -16.85 -6.80 13.02
N TYR A 27 -17.30 -5.95 13.96
CA TYR A 27 -17.05 -4.51 13.90
C TYR A 27 -15.55 -4.18 13.95
N LYS A 28 -14.81 -4.81 14.85
CA LYS A 28 -13.36 -4.64 14.99
C LYS A 28 -12.60 -5.07 13.74
N LEU A 29 -12.94 -6.24 13.17
CA LEU A 29 -12.34 -6.74 11.92
C LEU A 29 -12.62 -5.80 10.75
N ARG A 30 -13.86 -5.30 10.63
CA ARG A 30 -14.22 -4.34 9.59
C ARG A 30 -13.45 -3.02 9.73
N SER A 31 -13.28 -2.54 10.96
CA SER A 31 -12.50 -1.35 11.26
C SER A 31 -11.01 -1.54 10.94
N ALA A 32 -10.45 -2.72 11.23
CA ALA A 32 -9.09 -3.07 10.88
C ALA A 32 -8.87 -3.07 9.35
N ARG A 33 -9.80 -3.65 8.58
CA ARG A 33 -9.76 -3.59 7.10
C ARG A 33 -9.84 -2.16 6.56
N GLN A 34 -10.68 -1.31 7.16
CA GLN A 34 -10.76 0.11 6.76
C GLN A 34 -9.44 0.85 7.01
N LEU A 35 -8.78 0.61 8.15
CA LEU A 35 -7.47 1.20 8.43
C LEU A 35 -6.39 0.69 7.47
N LEU A 36 -6.44 -0.60 7.13
CA LEU A 36 -5.53 -1.21 6.16
C LEU A 36 -5.66 -0.56 4.78
N GLN A 37 -6.89 -0.33 4.31
CA GLN A 37 -7.15 0.38 3.05
C GLN A 37 -6.58 1.80 3.04
N VAL A 38 -6.65 2.53 4.16
CA VAL A 38 -6.04 3.87 4.27
C VAL A 38 -4.52 3.81 4.11
N VAL A 39 -3.87 2.78 4.67
CA VAL A 39 -2.42 2.58 4.51
C VAL A 39 -2.08 2.21 3.07
N GLN A 40 -2.87 1.33 2.46
CA GLN A 40 -2.67 0.92 1.07
C GLN A 40 -2.80 2.09 0.10
N GLN A 41 -3.84 2.91 0.25
CA GLN A 41 -4.02 4.12 -0.56
C GLN A 41 -2.84 5.09 -0.42
N ARG A 42 -2.28 5.25 0.79
CA ARG A 42 -1.10 6.11 0.99
C ARG A 42 0.13 5.56 0.28
N GLN A 43 0.29 4.24 0.27
CA GLN A 43 1.39 3.59 -0.41
C GLN A 43 1.26 3.75 -1.92
N ASP A 44 0.07 3.52 -2.47
CA ASP A 44 -0.21 3.71 -3.89
C ASP A 44 0.08 5.16 -4.35
N ILE A 45 -0.30 6.17 -3.54
CA ILE A 45 0.01 7.58 -3.82
C ILE A 45 1.52 7.85 -3.82
N ILE A 46 2.27 7.24 -2.89
CA ILE A 46 3.72 7.40 -2.82
C ILE A 46 4.39 6.74 -4.02
N ASP A 47 3.96 5.53 -4.37
CA ASP A 47 4.48 4.79 -5.52
C ASP A 47 4.20 5.57 -6.82
N GLU A 48 2.99 6.11 -7.01
CA GLU A 48 2.66 6.97 -8.14
C GLU A 48 3.50 8.26 -8.17
N ALA A 49 3.74 8.89 -7.02
CA ALA A 49 4.59 10.07 -6.92
C ALA A 49 6.06 9.77 -7.25
N ILE A 50 6.55 8.61 -6.85
CA ILE A 50 7.91 8.14 -7.19
C ILE A 50 8.00 7.86 -8.69
N ASP A 51 7.05 7.12 -9.25
CA ASP A 51 7.02 6.83 -10.70
C ASP A 51 7.00 8.13 -11.50
N THR A 52 6.17 9.10 -11.11
CA THR A 52 6.12 10.43 -11.74
C THR A 52 7.46 11.19 -11.63
N ALA A 53 8.14 11.10 -10.48
CA ALA A 53 9.42 11.77 -10.27
C ALA A 53 10.58 11.10 -11.03
N ILE A 54 10.53 9.79 -11.24
CA ILE A 54 11.50 9.03 -12.04
C ILE A 54 11.26 9.28 -13.53
N GLU A 55 10.01 9.48 -13.96
CA GLU A 55 9.68 9.86 -15.34
C GLU A 55 10.10 11.29 -15.69
N ASP A 56 10.42 12.13 -14.69
CA ASP A 56 11.02 13.44 -14.91
C ASP A 56 12.52 13.28 -15.24
N GLU A 57 12.83 13.18 -16.53
CA GLU A 57 14.20 13.04 -17.08
C GLU A 57 15.18 14.07 -16.49
N ALA A 58 14.71 15.27 -16.11
CA ALA A 58 15.54 16.30 -15.50
C ALA A 58 15.99 15.96 -14.05
N VAL A 59 15.22 15.14 -13.33
CA VAL A 59 15.58 14.62 -12.00
C VAL A 59 16.60 13.50 -12.13
N LEU A 60 16.41 12.59 -13.10
CA LEU A 60 17.38 11.54 -13.42
C LEU A 60 18.72 12.12 -13.89
N GLU A 61 18.67 13.17 -14.72
CA GLU A 61 19.86 13.89 -15.18
C GLU A 61 20.59 14.56 -14.00
N ASN A 62 19.88 15.20 -13.07
CA ASN A 62 20.47 15.76 -11.84
C ASN A 62 21.12 14.70 -10.94
N LEU A 63 20.48 13.53 -10.79
CA LEU A 63 21.01 12.45 -9.96
C LEU A 63 22.28 11.83 -10.58
N ARG A 64 22.35 11.74 -11.91
CA ARG A 64 23.57 11.39 -12.64
C ARG A 64 24.68 12.41 -12.45
N ASP A 65 24.35 13.70 -12.59
CA ASP A 65 25.32 14.79 -12.43
C ASP A 65 25.89 14.85 -11.00
N LEU A 66 25.09 14.45 -10.01
CA LEU A 66 25.51 14.35 -8.61
C LEU A 66 26.20 13.01 -8.26
N GLY A 67 26.27 12.05 -9.20
CA GLY A 67 26.94 10.76 -9.04
C GLY A 67 26.20 9.73 -8.18
N TYR A 68 24.88 9.91 -7.99
CA TYR A 68 24.05 8.96 -7.25
C TYR A 68 23.52 7.80 -8.12
N THR A 69 23.66 7.89 -9.44
CA THR A 69 23.26 6.87 -10.44
C THR A 69 24.23 6.84 -11.64
N GLU A 70 24.32 5.71 -12.37
CA GLU A 70 25.15 5.52 -13.59
C GLU A 70 24.39 5.82 -14.90
#